data_AF-A0A3Q3MBT0-F1
#
_entry.id   AF-A0A3Q3MBT0-F1
#
_cell.length_a   1.000
_cell.length_b   1.000
_cell.length_c   1.000
_cell.angle_alpha   90.00
_cell.angle_beta   90.00
_cell.angle_gamma   90.00
#
_symmetry.space_group_name_H-M   'P 1'
#
loop_
_entity.id
_entity.type
_entity.pdbx_description
1 polymer ?
#
loop_
_entity_poly.entity_id
_entity_poly.type
_entity_poly.pdbx_seq_one_letter_code
_entity_poly.pdbx_strand_id
1 'polypeptide(L)'
;MSYNLGRVMDELILVFHKYSGKEGNKYKLSKTELRTLLETELLGSQADCQDALEVDKTLKNLDQNKDNEVDFEEFVSLVAMLTIARNKSSKGPEELKKSSKLNKSMMSLINVFHKYSGKEGDKDKLNKGELKTLLQTELSDMLKDPKDPSAVNKIMADLDMNQDGEADFQEFVTLISALTVISNEFFEEYDKN
;
A
#
# COMPACT_ATOMS: atom_id res chain seq x y z
N MET A 1 -11.78 8.81 13.64
CA MET A 1 -10.39 8.71 13.14
C MET A 1 -10.43 9.03 11.66
N SER A 2 -9.67 10.01 11.18
CA SER A 2 -9.60 10.34 9.76
C SER A 2 -8.81 9.24 9.04
N TYR A 3 -9.48 8.49 8.15
CA TYR A 3 -8.89 7.46 7.31
C TYR A 3 -8.36 8.10 6.03
N ASN A 4 -7.30 8.89 6.15
CA ASN A 4 -6.74 9.64 5.01
C ASN A 4 -5.67 8.83 4.28
N LEU A 5 -5.80 8.70 2.95
CA LEU A 5 -4.84 7.97 2.12
C LEU A 5 -3.43 8.58 2.18
N GLY A 6 -3.32 9.91 2.21
CA GLY A 6 -2.03 10.59 2.41
C GLY A 6 -1.31 10.09 3.65
N ARG A 7 -2.00 10.05 4.79
CA ARG A 7 -1.44 9.50 6.04
C ARG A 7 -1.03 8.03 5.94
N VAL A 8 -1.80 7.23 5.19
CA VAL A 8 -1.46 5.81 4.98
C VAL A 8 -0.16 5.68 4.19
N MET A 9 0.02 6.48 3.12
CA MET A 9 1.24 6.49 2.32
C MET A 9 2.44 6.95 3.15
N ASP A 10 2.30 8.03 3.93
CA ASP A 10 3.33 8.49 4.86
C ASP A 10 3.72 7.38 5.85
N GLU A 11 2.72 6.66 6.39
CA GLU A 11 2.99 5.59 7.34
C GLU A 11 3.71 4.40 6.70
N LEU A 12 3.45 4.07 5.44
CA LEU A 12 4.18 3.04 4.70
C LEU A 12 5.64 3.44 4.48
N ILE A 13 5.89 4.69 4.07
CA ILE A 13 7.24 5.26 3.92
C ILE A 13 7.99 5.21 5.25
N LEU A 14 7.36 5.69 6.33
CA LEU A 14 7.95 5.69 7.66
C LEU A 14 8.21 4.28 8.21
N VAL A 15 7.36 3.31 7.90
CA VAL A 15 7.60 1.91 8.28
C VAL A 15 8.82 1.37 7.55
N PHE A 16 8.95 1.58 6.24
CA PHE A 16 10.11 1.13 5.49
C PHE A 16 11.41 1.71 6.05
N HIS A 17 11.50 3.04 6.16
CA HIS A 17 12.70 3.75 6.64
C HIS A 17 13.00 3.56 8.13
N LYS A 18 12.07 3.00 8.91
CA LYS A 18 12.33 2.56 10.29
C LYS A 18 13.23 1.31 10.34
N TYR A 19 13.20 0.49 9.29
CA TYR A 19 13.95 -0.76 9.24
C TYR A 19 15.14 -0.71 8.29
N SER A 20 15.10 0.08 7.21
CA SER A 20 16.22 0.25 6.29
C SER A 20 17.36 1.06 6.90
N GLY A 21 18.57 0.89 6.36
CA GLY A 21 19.73 1.70 6.71
C GLY A 21 20.31 1.49 8.10
N LYS A 22 19.92 0.41 8.79
CA LYS A 22 20.64 -0.06 9.98
C LYS A 22 21.95 -0.72 9.60
N GLU A 23 21.97 -1.36 8.43
CA GLU A 23 23.17 -1.86 7.76
C GLU A 23 23.07 -1.64 6.24
N GLY A 24 24.21 -1.52 5.55
CA GLY A 24 24.22 -1.40 4.09
C GLY A 24 23.62 -0.10 3.56
N ASN A 25 22.76 -0.22 2.54
CA ASN A 25 22.16 0.91 1.84
C ASN A 25 20.97 1.50 2.64
N LYS A 26 20.98 2.80 2.91
CA LYS A 26 19.92 3.46 3.70
C LYS A 26 18.52 3.43 3.08
N TYR A 27 18.43 3.22 1.76
CA TYR A 27 17.18 3.21 1.01
C TYR A 27 16.73 1.81 0.60
N LYS A 28 17.39 0.77 1.10
CA LYS A 28 17.03 -0.63 0.83
C LYS A 28 17.02 -1.44 2.12
N LEU A 29 16.28 -2.54 2.11
CA LEU A 29 16.26 -3.50 3.19
C LEU A 29 17.19 -4.66 2.83
N SER A 30 18.21 -4.87 3.66
CA SER A 30 18.93 -6.13 3.68
C SER A 30 18.01 -7.28 4.10
N LYS A 31 18.47 -8.52 3.88
CA LYS A 31 17.78 -9.73 4.36
C LYS A 31 17.47 -9.68 5.87
N THR A 32 18.38 -9.15 6.69
CA THR A 32 18.22 -9.04 8.15
C THR A 32 17.13 -8.03 8.52
N GLU A 33 17.14 -6.88 7.85
CA GLU A 33 16.18 -5.81 8.09
C GLU A 33 14.78 -6.21 7.61
N LEU A 34 14.67 -6.84 6.43
CA LEU A 34 13.44 -7.41 5.92
C LEU A 34 12.87 -8.42 6.92
N ARG A 35 13.70 -9.36 7.42
CA ARG A 35 13.27 -10.32 8.44
C ARG A 35 12.68 -9.62 9.66
N THR A 36 13.39 -8.63 10.19
CA THR A 36 12.97 -7.88 11.39
C THR A 36 11.65 -7.15 11.16
N LEU A 37 11.49 -6.53 9.98
CA LEU A 37 10.26 -5.86 9.57
C LEU A 37 9.09 -6.84 9.53
N LEU A 38 9.25 -7.99 8.88
CA LEU A 38 8.19 -8.99 8.74
C LEU A 38 7.77 -9.58 10.09
N GLU A 39 8.74 -9.95 10.93
CA GLU A 39 8.48 -10.49 12.27
C GLU A 39 7.76 -9.44 13.16
N THR A 40 8.21 -8.19 13.13
CA THR A 40 7.67 -7.14 14.00
C THR A 40 6.33 -6.60 13.52
N GLU A 41 6.22 -6.33 12.21
CA GLU A 41 5.07 -5.67 11.62
C GLU A 41 4.01 -6.64 11.10
N LEU A 42 4.32 -7.91 10.80
CA LEU A 42 3.30 -8.88 10.32
C LEU A 42 2.96 -9.95 11.36
N LEU A 43 3.94 -10.49 12.08
CA LEU A 43 3.73 -11.63 13.00
C LEU A 43 3.48 -11.21 14.46
N GLY A 44 4.01 -10.05 14.88
CA GLY A 44 3.87 -9.57 16.27
C GLY A 44 4.85 -10.25 17.23
N SER A 45 5.00 -9.67 18.43
CA SER A 45 6.08 -9.99 19.39
C SER A 45 5.99 -11.35 20.11
N GLN A 46 5.29 -12.34 19.55
CA GLN A 46 5.26 -13.73 20.01
C GLN A 46 5.16 -14.66 18.79
N ALA A 47 6.25 -14.76 18.02
CA ALA A 47 6.40 -15.83 17.05
C ALA A 47 7.12 -17.01 17.74
N ASP A 48 6.38 -17.75 18.57
CA ASP A 48 6.69 -19.17 18.82
C ASP A 48 6.14 -19.97 17.64
N CYS A 49 6.71 -19.79 16.45
CA CYS A 49 6.47 -20.72 15.37
C CYS A 49 7.72 -20.88 14.50
N GLN A 50 8.11 -22.12 14.32
CA GLN A 50 9.01 -22.56 13.27
C GLN A 50 8.46 -22.21 11.85
N ASP A 51 7.23 -21.69 11.74
CA ASP A 51 6.64 -21.11 10.52
C ASP A 51 7.11 -19.66 10.32
N ALA A 52 8.42 -19.42 10.44
CA ALA A 52 9.01 -18.18 9.98
C ALA A 52 8.59 -17.99 8.52
N LEU A 53 8.05 -16.82 8.18
CA LEU A 53 7.90 -16.40 6.80
C LEU A 53 9.20 -16.82 6.08
N GLU A 54 9.13 -17.58 4.99
CA GLU A 54 10.33 -18.03 4.29
C GLU A 54 11.02 -16.78 3.70
N VAL A 55 11.79 -16.06 4.51
CA VAL A 55 12.35 -14.74 4.15
C VAL A 55 13.19 -14.87 2.90
N ASP A 56 13.89 -16.00 2.73
CA ASP A 56 14.62 -16.35 1.51
C ASP A 56 13.73 -16.45 0.27
N LYS A 57 12.54 -17.04 0.39
CA LYS A 57 11.57 -17.13 -0.71
C LYS A 57 10.88 -15.78 -0.95
N THR A 58 10.51 -15.07 0.12
CA THR A 58 9.96 -13.72 0.04
C THR A 58 10.94 -12.78 -0.65
N LEU A 59 12.20 -12.76 -0.23
CA LEU A 59 13.26 -11.98 -0.85
C LEU A 59 13.38 -12.33 -2.33
N LYS A 60 13.52 -13.61 -2.70
CA LYS A 60 13.59 -14.02 -4.11
C LYS A 60 12.37 -13.63 -4.96
N ASN A 61 11.19 -13.53 -4.35
CA ASN A 61 9.97 -13.13 -5.05
C ASN A 61 9.87 -11.62 -5.21
N LEU A 62 10.46 -10.85 -4.29
CA LEU A 62 10.40 -9.39 -4.27
C LEU A 62 11.58 -8.74 -4.99
N ASP A 63 12.77 -9.34 -4.91
CA ASP A 63 14.01 -8.86 -5.51
C ASP A 63 13.96 -9.03 -7.04
N GLN A 64 13.35 -8.04 -7.70
CA GLN A 64 13.16 -7.98 -9.14
C GLN A 64 14.47 -7.59 -9.84
N ASN A 65 15.24 -6.70 -9.22
CA ASN A 65 16.48 -6.16 -9.78
C ASN A 65 17.70 -7.09 -9.54
N LYS A 66 17.55 -8.11 -8.69
CA LYS A 66 18.53 -9.16 -8.34
C LYS A 66 19.77 -8.64 -7.58
N ASP A 67 19.60 -7.61 -6.76
CA ASP A 67 20.66 -7.07 -5.92
C ASP A 67 20.75 -7.71 -4.53
N ASN A 68 19.82 -8.63 -4.20
CA ASN A 68 19.67 -9.30 -2.91
C ASN A 68 19.28 -8.37 -1.74
N GLU A 69 18.85 -7.15 -2.04
CA GLU A 69 18.19 -6.24 -1.12
C GLU A 69 16.72 -6.08 -1.55
N VAL A 70 15.93 -5.33 -0.78
CA VAL A 70 14.56 -4.96 -1.15
C VAL A 70 14.47 -3.44 -1.17
N ASP A 71 14.27 -2.86 -2.34
CA ASP A 71 14.01 -1.42 -2.45
C ASP A 71 12.56 -1.06 -2.09
N PHE A 72 12.24 0.23 -2.14
CA PHE A 72 10.92 0.70 -1.74
C PHE A 72 9.80 0.24 -2.68
N GLU A 73 10.06 0.13 -3.99
CA GLU A 73 9.08 -0.33 -4.97
C GLU A 73 8.75 -1.82 -4.77
N GLU A 74 9.78 -2.62 -4.50
CA GLU A 74 9.66 -4.03 -4.17
C GLU A 74 8.91 -4.23 -2.84
N PHE A 75 9.18 -3.39 -1.83
CA PHE A 75 8.41 -3.37 -0.58
C PHE A 75 6.93 -3.01 -0.80
N VAL A 76 6.64 -1.98 -1.60
CA VAL A 76 5.26 -1.58 -1.92
C VAL A 76 4.52 -2.72 -2.63
N SER A 77 5.21 -3.49 -3.48
CA SER A 77 4.65 -4.68 -4.13
C SER A 77 4.25 -5.77 -3.13
N LEU A 78 5.06 -6.02 -2.10
CA LEU A 78 4.69 -6.91 -0.99
C LEU A 78 3.43 -6.42 -0.27
N VAL A 79 3.39 -5.13 0.07
CA VAL A 79 2.25 -4.52 0.77
C VAL A 79 0.98 -4.62 -0.06
N ALA A 80 1.06 -4.34 -1.38
CA ALA A 80 -0.04 -4.49 -2.31
C ALA A 80 -0.57 -5.93 -2.34
N MET A 81 0.32 -6.91 -2.52
CA MET A 81 -0.02 -8.33 -2.52
C MET A 81 -0.75 -8.75 -1.24
N LEU A 82 -0.20 -8.39 -0.07
CA LEU A 82 -0.78 -8.71 1.23
C LEU A 82 -2.12 -8.00 1.45
N THR A 83 -2.28 -6.78 0.96
CA THR A 83 -3.52 -6.00 1.09
C THR A 83 -4.63 -6.62 0.23
N ILE A 84 -4.33 -6.97 -1.01
CA ILE A 84 -5.26 -7.66 -1.93
C ILE A 84 -5.67 -9.02 -1.35
N ALA A 85 -4.72 -9.80 -0.82
CA ALA A 85 -5.02 -11.09 -0.20
C ALA A 85 -5.96 -10.96 1.01
N ARG A 86 -5.77 -9.92 1.83
CA ARG A 86 -6.65 -9.64 2.96
C ARG A 86 -8.04 -9.18 2.52
N ASN A 87 -8.15 -8.34 1.49
CA ASN A 87 -9.43 -7.91 0.95
C ASN A 87 -10.27 -9.08 0.40
N LYS A 88 -9.62 -10.05 -0.25
CA LYS A 88 -10.28 -11.27 -0.78
C LYS A 88 -10.71 -12.26 0.31
N SER A 89 -10.12 -12.17 1.50
CA SER A 89 -10.40 -13.08 2.59
C SER A 89 -11.70 -12.67 3.30
N SER A 90 -12.76 -13.47 3.17
CA SER A 90 -14.13 -13.25 3.71
C SER A 90 -14.23 -13.21 5.25
N LYS A 91 -13.13 -13.04 5.98
CA LYS A 91 -13.12 -12.99 7.44
C LYS A 91 -13.36 -11.54 7.89
N GLY A 92 -14.44 -11.33 8.64
CA GLY A 92 -14.85 -10.02 9.15
C GLY A 92 -13.79 -9.36 10.05
N PRO A 93 -14.03 -8.10 10.47
CA PRO A 93 -13.05 -7.26 11.17
C PRO A 93 -12.62 -7.72 12.58
N GLU A 94 -12.94 -8.95 13.00
CA GLU A 94 -12.59 -9.49 14.31
C GLU A 94 -11.52 -10.58 14.22
N GLU A 95 -10.26 -10.19 13.99
CA GLU A 95 -9.08 -10.86 14.57
C GLU A 95 -7.79 -10.06 14.28
N LEU A 96 -7.61 -8.90 14.90
CA LEU A 96 -6.32 -8.18 14.90
C LEU A 96 -6.16 -7.42 16.23
N LYS A 97 -6.16 -8.17 17.34
CA LYS A 97 -5.77 -7.65 18.66
C LYS A 97 -4.25 -7.46 18.66
N LYS A 98 -3.82 -6.18 18.62
CA LYS A 98 -2.47 -5.62 18.39
C LYS A 98 -2.02 -5.61 16.92
N SER A 99 -2.63 -4.73 16.12
CA SER A 99 -2.10 -4.40 14.80
C SER A 99 -0.90 -3.44 14.88
N SER A 100 0.20 -3.87 14.27
CA SER A 100 1.37 -3.06 13.93
C SER A 100 1.01 -1.83 13.08
N LYS A 101 1.98 -0.93 12.83
CA LYS A 101 1.73 0.23 11.95
C LYS A 101 1.39 -0.24 10.54
N LEU A 102 2.17 -1.18 10.00
CA LEU A 102 1.93 -1.76 8.68
C LEU A 102 0.53 -2.38 8.54
N ASN A 103 0.12 -3.19 9.53
CA ASN A 103 -1.22 -3.80 9.51
C ASN A 103 -2.33 -2.75 9.57
N LYS A 104 -2.16 -1.67 10.34
CA LYS A 104 -3.13 -0.56 10.37
C LYS A 104 -3.21 0.16 9.03
N SER A 105 -2.08 0.39 8.37
CA SER A 105 -2.03 1.00 7.04
C SER A 105 -2.78 0.14 6.02
N MET A 106 -2.51 -1.17 5.96
CA MET A 106 -3.19 -2.09 5.03
C MET A 106 -4.70 -2.19 5.31
N MET A 107 -5.13 -2.25 6.57
CA MET A 107 -6.56 -2.22 6.92
C MET A 107 -7.20 -0.88 6.56
N SER A 108 -6.47 0.22 6.71
CA SER A 108 -6.98 1.54 6.34
C SER A 108 -7.18 1.68 4.83
N LEU A 109 -6.30 1.11 3.99
CA LEU A 109 -6.50 1.05 2.53
C LEU A 109 -7.80 0.33 2.16
N ILE A 110 -8.01 -0.85 2.76
CA ILE A 110 -9.22 -1.65 2.54
C ILE A 110 -10.46 -0.86 2.98
N ASN A 111 -10.44 -0.28 4.19
CA ASN A 111 -11.56 0.49 4.72
C ASN A 111 -11.86 1.75 3.90
N VAL A 112 -10.84 2.43 3.37
CA VAL A 112 -11.05 3.59 2.51
C VAL A 112 -11.72 3.16 1.22
N PHE A 113 -11.25 2.10 0.56
CA PHE A 113 -11.91 1.61 -0.66
C PHE A 113 -13.40 1.32 -0.42
N HIS A 114 -13.70 0.49 0.58
CA HIS A 114 -15.08 0.10 0.92
C HIS A 114 -15.95 1.25 1.46
N LYS A 115 -15.34 2.35 1.91
CA LYS A 115 -16.07 3.58 2.31
C LYS A 115 -16.60 4.33 1.09
N TYR A 116 -15.94 4.21 -0.07
CA TYR A 116 -16.33 4.93 -1.28
C TYR A 116 -17.00 4.05 -2.33
N SER A 117 -16.66 2.76 -2.42
CA SER A 117 -17.27 1.81 -3.35
C SER A 117 -18.70 1.44 -2.96
N GLY A 118 -19.46 0.96 -3.94
CA GLY A 118 -20.76 0.32 -3.70
C GLY A 118 -21.86 1.21 -3.17
N LYS A 119 -21.72 2.54 -3.32
CA LYS A 119 -22.82 3.48 -3.10
C LYS A 119 -23.81 3.41 -4.26
N GLU A 120 -23.31 3.20 -5.47
CA GLU A 120 -24.07 3.03 -6.69
C GLU A 120 -23.38 2.02 -7.62
N GLY A 121 -24.12 1.09 -8.23
CA GLY A 121 -23.54 0.11 -9.17
C GLY A 121 -23.01 -1.15 -8.47
N ASP A 122 -21.82 -1.61 -8.87
CA ASP A 122 -21.16 -2.77 -8.27
C ASP A 122 -20.67 -2.44 -6.85
N LYS A 123 -21.00 -3.31 -5.88
CA LYS A 123 -20.66 -3.11 -4.47
C LYS A 123 -19.16 -3.23 -4.19
N ASP A 124 -18.43 -3.92 -5.06
CA ASP A 124 -17.02 -4.26 -4.88
C ASP A 124 -16.10 -3.43 -5.79
N LYS A 125 -16.64 -2.39 -6.45
CA LYS A 125 -15.91 -1.52 -7.37
C LYS A 125 -16.22 -0.05 -7.13
N LEU A 126 -15.31 0.81 -7.57
CA LEU A 126 -15.49 2.25 -7.62
C LEU A 126 -15.97 2.63 -9.01
N ASN A 127 -17.20 3.11 -9.12
CA ASN A 127 -17.61 3.79 -10.33
C ASN A 127 -16.91 5.17 -10.43
N LYS A 128 -17.06 5.83 -11.57
CA LYS A 128 -16.42 7.13 -11.84
C LYS A 128 -16.79 8.25 -10.86
N GLY A 129 -18.02 8.29 -10.38
CA GLY A 129 -18.48 9.29 -9.40
C GLY A 129 -17.92 9.01 -8.00
N GLU A 130 -17.83 7.75 -7.64
CA GLU A 130 -17.23 7.29 -6.39
C GLU A 130 -15.72 7.54 -6.36
N LEU A 131 -15.02 7.19 -7.44
CA LEU A 131 -13.60 7.50 -7.62
C LEU A 131 -13.35 9.00 -7.51
N LYS A 132 -14.16 9.84 -8.20
CA LYS A 132 -14.06 11.30 -8.07
C LYS A 132 -14.15 11.75 -6.61
N THR A 133 -15.12 11.23 -5.86
CA THR A 133 -15.33 11.61 -4.46
C THR A 133 -14.16 11.17 -3.58
N LEU A 134 -13.64 9.96 -3.80
CA LEU A 134 -12.45 9.45 -3.11
C LEU A 134 -11.25 10.35 -3.37
N LEU A 135 -10.95 10.64 -4.64
CA LEU A 135 -9.82 11.48 -5.05
C LEU A 135 -9.89 12.89 -4.44
N GLN A 136 -11.08 13.50 -4.43
CA GLN A 136 -11.30 14.83 -3.88
C GLN A 136 -11.22 14.90 -2.35
N THR A 137 -11.53 13.80 -1.65
CA THR A 137 -11.59 13.79 -0.19
C THR A 137 -10.29 13.30 0.44
N GLU A 138 -9.69 12.27 -0.17
CA GLU A 138 -8.54 11.58 0.42
C GLU A 138 -7.20 12.00 -0.20
N LEU A 139 -7.21 12.52 -1.45
CA LEU A 139 -6.01 12.84 -2.24
C LEU A 139 -6.01 14.28 -2.78
N SER A 140 -6.78 15.20 -2.18
CA SER A 140 -6.89 16.58 -2.66
C SER A 140 -5.55 17.32 -2.74
N ASP A 141 -4.65 17.05 -1.80
CA ASP A 141 -3.36 17.74 -1.71
C ASP A 141 -2.34 17.22 -2.72
N MET A 142 -2.56 16.01 -3.27
CA MET A 142 -1.67 15.39 -4.26
C MET A 142 -2.12 15.67 -5.69
N LEU A 143 -3.39 16.03 -5.89
CA LEU A 143 -3.95 16.33 -7.20
C LEU A 143 -3.86 17.84 -7.46
N LYS A 144 -3.26 18.23 -8.59
CA LYS A 144 -3.18 19.65 -8.99
C LYS A 144 -4.55 20.30 -9.14
N ASP A 145 -5.54 19.56 -9.64
CA ASP A 145 -6.95 19.97 -9.67
C ASP A 145 -7.87 18.75 -9.53
N PRO A 146 -8.27 18.36 -8.31
CA PRO A 146 -9.13 17.21 -8.09
C PRO A 146 -10.58 17.46 -8.54
N LYS A 147 -10.94 18.70 -8.89
CA LYS A 147 -12.29 19.07 -9.35
C LYS A 147 -12.42 19.00 -10.87
N ASP A 148 -11.31 19.00 -11.61
CA ASP A 148 -11.28 18.83 -13.05
C ASP A 148 -11.83 17.46 -13.45
N PRO A 149 -12.99 17.38 -14.14
CA PRO A 149 -13.52 16.13 -14.66
C PRO A 149 -12.53 15.43 -15.61
N SER A 150 -11.69 16.16 -16.34
CA SER A 150 -10.71 15.56 -17.25
C SER A 150 -9.62 14.81 -16.50
N ALA A 151 -9.23 15.26 -15.30
CA ALA A 151 -8.24 14.57 -14.48
C ALA A 151 -8.78 13.23 -13.97
N VAL A 152 -10.02 13.21 -13.45
CA VAL A 152 -10.69 11.98 -13.02
C VAL A 152 -10.87 11.00 -14.18
N ASN A 153 -11.23 11.48 -15.37
CA ASN A 153 -11.38 10.64 -16.55
C ASN A 153 -10.08 9.93 -16.92
N LYS A 154 -8.95 10.65 -16.86
CA LYS A 154 -7.63 10.09 -17.16
C LYS A 154 -7.24 9.04 -16.13
N ILE A 155 -7.37 9.37 -14.84
CA ILE A 155 -7.08 8.42 -13.77
C ILE A 155 -7.95 7.17 -13.91
N MET A 156 -9.26 7.30 -14.16
CA MET A 156 -10.10 6.13 -14.39
C MET A 156 -9.62 5.31 -15.60
N ALA A 157 -9.31 5.96 -16.71
CA ALA A 157 -8.81 5.25 -17.90
C ALA A 157 -7.46 4.55 -17.69
N ASP A 158 -6.60 5.10 -16.82
CA ASP A 158 -5.31 4.49 -16.47
C ASP A 158 -5.48 3.32 -15.49
N LEU A 159 -6.55 3.33 -14.67
CA LEU A 159 -6.85 2.28 -13.68
C LEU A 159 -7.70 1.15 -14.22
N ASP A 160 -8.64 1.44 -15.11
CA ASP A 160 -9.60 0.50 -15.71
C ASP A 160 -8.89 -0.44 -16.70
N MET A 161 -8.09 -1.35 -16.15
CA MET A 161 -7.28 -2.30 -16.91
C MET A 161 -8.15 -3.33 -17.61
N ASN A 162 -9.28 -3.68 -17.00
CA ASN A 162 -10.22 -4.67 -17.53
C ASN A 162 -11.25 -4.06 -18.50
N GLN A 163 -11.29 -2.73 -18.63
CA GLN A 163 -12.16 -1.94 -19.52
C GLN A 163 -13.67 -2.09 -19.23
N ASP A 164 -14.04 -2.26 -17.96
CA ASP A 164 -15.44 -2.33 -17.52
C ASP A 164 -16.03 -0.97 -17.11
N GLY A 165 -15.21 0.09 -17.07
CA GLY A 165 -15.61 1.45 -16.73
C GLY A 165 -15.67 1.76 -15.23
N GLU A 166 -15.27 0.80 -14.40
CA GLU A 166 -15.16 0.91 -12.95
C GLU A 166 -13.73 0.53 -12.52
N ALA A 167 -13.37 0.80 -11.26
CA ALA A 167 -12.08 0.41 -10.71
C ALA A 167 -12.29 -0.60 -9.57
N ASP A 168 -11.80 -1.82 -9.74
CA ASP A 168 -11.81 -2.83 -8.69
C ASP A 168 -10.73 -2.58 -7.62
N PHE A 169 -10.71 -3.41 -6.57
CA PHE A 169 -9.75 -3.23 -5.48
C PHE A 169 -8.28 -3.36 -5.92
N GLN A 170 -8.00 -4.24 -6.90
CA GLN A 170 -6.64 -4.44 -7.39
C GLN A 170 -6.17 -3.23 -8.21
N GLU A 171 -7.04 -2.69 -9.06
CA GLU A 171 -6.81 -1.47 -9.82
C GLU A 171 -6.60 -0.28 -8.88
N PHE A 172 -7.44 -0.14 -7.85
CA PHE A 172 -7.27 0.88 -6.81
C PHE A 172 -5.93 0.77 -6.07
N VAL A 173 -5.54 -0.43 -5.62
CA VAL A 173 -4.25 -0.62 -4.91
C VAL A 173 -3.07 -0.24 -5.80
N THR A 174 -3.17 -0.47 -7.12
CA THR A 174 -2.14 -0.07 -8.09
C THR A 174 -1.94 1.45 -8.13
N LEU A 175 -3.02 2.24 -8.10
CA LEU A 175 -2.93 3.71 -7.96
C LEU A 175 -2.13 4.09 -6.72
N ILE A 176 -2.51 3.53 -5.56
CA ILE A 176 -1.91 3.90 -4.29
C ILE A 176 -0.45 3.48 -4.23
N SER A 177 -0.11 2.30 -4.77
CA SER A 177 1.27 1.86 -4.91
C SER A 177 2.11 2.88 -5.70
N ALA A 178 1.64 3.32 -6.87
CA ALA A 178 2.35 4.30 -7.68
C ALA A 178 2.54 5.65 -6.95
N LEU A 179 1.49 6.17 -6.32
CA LEU A 179 1.55 7.41 -5.55
C LEU A 179 2.50 7.30 -4.34
N THR A 180 2.53 6.13 -3.69
CA THR A 180 3.41 5.87 -2.54
C THR A 180 4.87 5.83 -2.96
N VAL A 181 5.19 5.18 -4.08
CA VAL A 181 6.56 5.13 -4.65
C VAL A 181 7.04 6.53 -5.00
N ILE A 182 6.24 7.32 -5.71
CA ILE A 182 6.55 8.71 -6.05
C ILE A 182 6.78 9.56 -4.79
N SER A 183 5.94 9.37 -3.76
CA SER A 183 6.10 10.10 -2.49
C SER A 183 7.40 9.74 -1.76
N ASN A 184 7.86 8.50 -1.88
CA ASN A 184 9.15 8.08 -1.35
C ASN A 184 10.33 8.69 -2.12
N GLU A 185 10.26 8.78 -3.45
CA GLU A 185 11.30 9.43 -4.24
C GLU A 185 11.54 10.88 -3.76
N PHE A 186 10.48 11.64 -3.53
CA PHE A 186 10.57 12.99 -2.95
C PHE A 186 11.15 12.99 -1.53
N PHE A 187 10.80 11.99 -0.69
CA PHE A 187 11.37 11.85 0.65
C PHE A 187 12.88 11.63 0.60
N GLU A 188 13.35 10.74 -0.28
CA GLU A 188 14.78 10.46 -0.45
C GLU A 188 15.55 11.64 -1.04
N GLU A 189 14.96 12.38 -1.99
CA GLU A 189 15.55 13.60 -2.54
C GLU A 189 15.72 14.68 -1.46
N TYR A 190 14.74 14.84 -0.59
CA TYR A 190 14.81 15.79 0.52
C TYR A 190 15.87 15.38 1.55
N ASP A 191 15.96 14.09 1.88
CA ASP A 191 16.96 13.56 2.83
C ASP A 191 18.41 13.63 2.31
N LYS A 192 18.61 13.78 0.99
CA LYS A 192 19.92 13.95 0.36
C LYS A 192 20.43 15.40 0.39
N ASN A 193 19.56 16.38 0.66
CA ASN A 193 19.87 17.82 0.67
C ASN A 193 20.03 18.40 2.08
#